data_AF-A0AAW4EX01-F1
#
_entry.id   AF-A0AAW4EX01-F1
#
_cell.length_a   1.000
_cell.length_b   1.000
_cell.length_c   1.000
_cell.angle_alpha   90.00
_cell.angle_beta   90.00
_cell.angle_gamma   90.00
#
_symmetry.space_group_name_H-M   'P 1'
#
loop_
_entity.id
_entity.type
_entity.pdbx_description
1 polymer ?
#
loop_
_entity_poly.entity_id
_entity_poly.type
_entity_poly.pdbx_seq_one_letter_code
_entity_poly.pdbx_strand_id
1 'polypeptide(L)'
;MRNTGMLMIASLLLAPAVHAAPVCEDAAGVARAFFEATSGDDGRVLDAPATLVSPAFNKALRAERACQVREEGICTIDSDPWLDAQDGDIDSPVRYSWKPASATAGDVTLSYSVWKEARVTRLPMVRKGTGCWQVDDVITHSGQSVRRILAQPVP
;
A
#
# COMPACT_ATOMS: atom_id res chain seq x y z
N MET A 1 -51.46 10.85 55.91
CA MET A 1 -50.73 11.56 54.83
C MET A 1 -49.84 10.51 54.16
N ARG A 2 -50.10 10.16 52.90
CA ARG A 2 -49.41 9.06 52.19
C ARG A 2 -48.92 9.61 50.85
N ASN A 3 -47.62 9.92 50.74
CA ASN A 3 -47.01 10.41 49.52
C ASN A 3 -46.64 9.23 48.62
N THR A 4 -47.28 9.16 47.45
CA THR A 4 -46.97 8.20 46.40
C THR A 4 -45.83 8.77 45.56
N GLY A 5 -44.63 8.21 45.72
CA GLY A 5 -43.47 8.55 44.89
C GLY A 5 -43.61 7.93 43.49
N MET A 6 -43.60 8.77 42.47
CA MET A 6 -43.70 8.41 41.06
C MET A 6 -42.30 8.08 40.52
N LEU A 7 -42.04 6.80 40.22
CA LEU A 7 -40.82 6.34 39.58
C LEU A 7 -40.94 6.53 38.06
N MET A 8 -40.17 7.48 37.51
CA MET A 8 -39.97 7.64 36.07
C MET A 8 -38.91 6.63 35.60
N ILE A 9 -39.30 5.64 34.82
CA ILE A 9 -38.40 4.72 34.12
C ILE A 9 -38.00 5.37 32.79
N ALA A 10 -36.76 5.85 32.71
CA ALA A 10 -36.18 6.35 31.47
C ALA A 10 -35.68 5.17 30.61
N SER A 11 -36.47 4.77 29.62
CA SER A 11 -36.08 3.79 28.61
C SER A 11 -35.05 4.40 27.66
N LEU A 12 -33.76 4.08 27.84
CA LEU A 12 -32.73 4.38 26.84
C LEU A 12 -32.89 3.43 25.64
N LEU A 13 -33.27 3.99 24.50
CA LEU A 13 -33.22 3.32 23.20
C LEU A 13 -31.76 3.05 22.82
N LEU A 14 -31.34 1.78 22.92
CA LEU A 14 -30.10 1.29 22.33
C LEU A 14 -30.26 1.29 20.80
N ALA A 15 -29.83 2.37 20.15
CA ALA A 15 -29.65 2.36 18.70
C ALA A 15 -28.52 1.39 18.35
N PRO A 16 -28.68 0.51 17.35
CA PRO A 16 -27.58 -0.33 16.88
C PRO A 16 -26.50 0.58 16.29
N ALA A 17 -25.30 0.52 16.86
CA ALA A 17 -24.12 1.10 16.24
C ALA A 17 -23.85 0.32 14.95
N VAL A 18 -24.39 0.80 13.83
CA VAL A 18 -23.94 0.38 12.51
C VAL A 18 -22.50 0.87 12.41
N HIS A 19 -21.55 -0.03 12.68
CA HIS A 19 -20.15 0.22 12.39
C HIS A 19 -20.06 0.39 10.88
N ALA A 20 -20.00 1.64 10.42
CA ALA A 20 -19.65 1.93 9.05
C ALA A 20 -18.31 1.24 8.80
N ALA A 21 -18.27 0.36 7.79
CA ALA A 21 -17.00 -0.15 7.32
C ALA A 21 -16.11 1.06 7.00
N PRO A 22 -14.80 1.02 7.32
CA PRO A 22 -13.90 2.12 6.98
C PRO A 22 -14.08 2.45 5.50
N VAL A 23 -14.20 3.73 5.18
CA VAL A 23 -14.31 4.19 3.79
C VAL A 23 -12.97 3.86 3.12
N CYS A 24 -12.93 2.72 2.42
CA CYS A 24 -11.77 2.35 1.64
C CYS A 24 -11.66 3.32 0.46
N GLU A 25 -10.45 3.81 0.21
CA GLU A 25 -10.17 4.50 -1.05
C GLU A 25 -10.31 3.56 -2.25
N ASP A 26 -10.48 4.14 -3.43
CA ASP A 26 -10.36 3.39 -4.67
C ASP A 26 -8.91 2.94 -4.93
N ALA A 27 -8.71 2.12 -5.96
CA ALA A 27 -7.39 1.56 -6.25
C ALA A 27 -6.33 2.64 -6.53
N ALA A 28 -6.70 3.74 -7.22
CA ALA A 28 -5.77 4.81 -7.55
C ALA A 28 -5.40 5.64 -6.31
N GLY A 29 -6.36 5.87 -5.40
CA GLY A 29 -6.11 6.51 -4.11
C GLY A 29 -5.14 5.71 -3.24
N VAL A 30 -5.36 4.39 -3.09
CA VAL A 30 -4.42 3.50 -2.37
C VAL A 30 -3.03 3.49 -3.01
N ALA A 31 -2.95 3.43 -4.34
CA ALA A 31 -1.67 3.48 -5.06
C ALA A 31 -0.92 4.80 -4.84
N ARG A 32 -1.64 5.92 -4.79
CA ARG A 32 -1.07 7.23 -4.47
C ARG A 32 -0.55 7.27 -3.03
N ALA A 33 -1.36 6.84 -2.06
CA ALA A 33 -0.94 6.79 -0.65
C ALA A 33 0.29 5.88 -0.46
N PHE A 34 0.35 4.75 -1.18
CA PHE A 34 1.51 3.86 -1.16
C PHE A 34 2.75 4.54 -1.73
N PHE A 35 2.65 5.18 -2.90
CA PHE A 35 3.75 5.91 -3.49
C PHE A 35 4.26 7.03 -2.58
N GLU A 36 3.36 7.88 -2.06
CA GLU A 36 3.71 9.00 -1.17
C GLU A 36 4.38 8.52 0.13
N ALA A 37 4.00 7.34 0.64
CA ALA A 37 4.59 6.78 1.86
C ALA A 37 5.94 6.08 1.64
N THR A 38 6.33 5.82 0.38
CA THR A 38 7.47 4.94 0.06
C THR A 38 8.46 5.53 -0.96
N SER A 39 8.31 6.81 -1.32
CA SER A 39 9.18 7.53 -2.24
C SER A 39 9.77 8.79 -1.59
N GLY A 40 10.76 9.40 -2.24
CA GLY A 40 11.50 10.57 -1.74
C GLY A 40 12.63 10.19 -0.77
N ASP A 41 13.32 11.20 -0.24
CA ASP A 41 14.62 11.07 0.46
C ASP A 41 14.66 10.01 1.57
N ASP A 42 13.55 9.87 2.32
CA ASP A 42 13.43 8.92 3.43
C ASP A 42 12.49 7.74 3.13
N GLY A 43 11.82 7.76 1.97
CA GLY A 43 10.84 6.77 1.57
C GLY A 43 11.49 5.51 1.01
N ARG A 44 11.07 4.34 1.49
CA ARG A 44 11.47 3.06 0.91
C ARG A 44 10.26 2.17 0.70
N VAL A 45 10.22 1.46 -0.43
CA VAL A 45 9.20 0.42 -0.70
C VAL A 45 9.16 -0.61 0.43
N LEU A 46 10.31 -0.95 1.02
CA LEU A 46 10.41 -1.88 2.15
C LEU A 46 9.69 -1.42 3.41
N ASP A 47 9.47 -0.11 3.55
CA ASP A 47 8.85 0.51 4.71
C ASP A 47 7.35 0.77 4.52
N ALA A 48 6.74 0.30 3.42
CA ALA A 48 5.33 0.45 3.10
C ALA A 48 4.35 0.15 4.27
N PRO A 49 3.39 1.04 4.57
CA PRO A 49 2.37 0.79 5.59
C PRO A 49 1.61 -0.51 5.32
N ALA A 50 1.53 -1.39 6.32
CA ALA A 50 0.96 -2.73 6.17
C ALA A 50 -0.52 -2.73 5.73
N THR A 51 -1.24 -1.63 5.96
CA THR A 51 -2.64 -1.46 5.53
C THR A 51 -2.77 -1.24 4.01
N LEU A 52 -1.73 -0.73 3.35
CA LEU A 52 -1.73 -0.39 1.92
C LEU A 52 -1.26 -1.54 1.03
N VAL A 53 -0.62 -2.55 1.60
CA VAL A 53 -0.05 -3.69 0.85
C VAL A 53 -0.75 -4.99 1.21
N SER A 54 -0.76 -5.95 0.27
CA SER A 54 -1.32 -7.26 0.52
C SER A 54 -0.55 -7.98 1.64
N PRO A 55 -1.18 -8.90 2.39
CA PRO A 55 -0.48 -9.61 3.47
C PRO A 55 0.76 -10.37 3.00
N ALA A 56 0.70 -10.96 1.81
CA ALA A 56 1.82 -11.71 1.24
C ALA A 56 2.97 -10.77 0.85
N PHE A 57 2.66 -9.64 0.21
CA PHE A 57 3.66 -8.67 -0.17
C PHE A 57 4.29 -7.98 1.04
N ASN A 58 3.48 -7.59 2.04
CA ASN A 58 3.98 -7.06 3.31
C ASN A 58 4.96 -8.01 3.98
N LYS A 59 4.64 -9.31 4.04
CA LYS A 59 5.54 -10.31 4.64
C LYS A 59 6.90 -10.33 3.93
N ALA A 60 6.92 -10.26 2.60
CA ALA A 60 8.15 -10.23 1.82
C ALA A 60 8.98 -8.96 2.09
N LEU A 61 8.34 -7.78 2.07
CA LEU A 61 8.99 -6.50 2.35
C LEU A 61 9.63 -6.48 3.75
N ARG A 62 8.91 -7.00 4.77
CA ARG A 62 9.42 -7.06 6.14
C ARG A 62 10.55 -8.06 6.32
N ALA A 63 10.53 -9.18 5.60
CA ALA A 63 11.63 -10.15 5.60
C ALA A 63 12.91 -9.53 5.01
N GLU A 64 12.80 -8.83 3.88
CA GLU A 64 13.92 -8.12 3.27
C GLU A 64 14.46 -7.03 4.21
N ARG A 65 13.58 -6.20 4.79
CA ARG A 65 14.00 -5.16 5.73
C ARG A 65 14.74 -5.73 6.93
N ALA A 66 14.25 -6.84 7.50
CA ALA A 66 14.91 -7.52 8.61
C ALA A 66 16.26 -8.13 8.20
N CYS A 67 16.38 -8.57 6.95
CA CYS A 67 17.66 -9.00 6.39
C CYS A 67 18.65 -7.83 6.32
N GLN A 68 18.27 -6.71 5.72
CA GLN A 68 19.15 -5.54 5.59
C GLN A 68 19.64 -5.01 6.94
N VAL A 69 18.80 -5.08 7.99
CA VAL A 69 19.21 -4.74 9.36
C VAL A 69 20.23 -5.73 9.92
N ARG A 70 20.09 -7.02 9.65
CA ARG A 70 21.00 -8.06 10.15
C ARG A 70 22.33 -8.09 9.43
N GLU A 71 22.32 -7.93 8.10
CA GLU A 71 23.52 -7.98 7.25
C GLU A 71 24.21 -6.61 7.12
N GLU A 72 23.70 -5.57 7.81
CA GLU A 72 24.19 -4.18 7.75
C GLU A 72 24.31 -3.63 6.31
N GLY A 73 23.47 -4.11 5.39
CA GLY A 73 23.67 -3.84 3.97
C GLY A 73 22.59 -4.40 3.04
N ILE A 74 23.03 -4.75 1.84
CA ILE A 74 22.19 -5.19 0.73
C ILE A 74 21.84 -6.67 0.92
N CYS A 75 20.56 -7.01 0.77
CA CYS A 75 20.11 -8.39 0.66
C CYS A 75 19.69 -8.70 -0.77
N THR A 76 18.39 -8.86 -1.02
CA THR A 76 17.88 -9.23 -2.36
C THR A 76 17.61 -8.00 -3.22
N ILE A 77 17.15 -6.90 -2.60
CA ILE A 77 16.94 -5.63 -3.28
C ILE A 77 18.17 -4.75 -3.03
N ASP A 78 18.86 -4.43 -4.12
CA ASP A 78 20.02 -3.54 -4.11
C ASP A 78 19.69 -2.12 -4.57
N SER A 79 18.59 -1.91 -5.30
CA SER A 79 18.17 -0.64 -5.91
C SER A 79 16.81 -0.14 -5.41
N ASP A 80 16.54 1.16 -5.55
CA ASP A 80 15.22 1.74 -5.32
C ASP A 80 14.26 1.33 -6.46
N PRO A 81 13.17 0.59 -6.18
CA PRO A 81 12.21 0.18 -7.20
C PRO A 81 11.48 1.33 -7.90
N TRP A 82 11.43 2.53 -7.32
CA TRP A 82 10.86 3.71 -7.98
C TRP A 82 11.79 4.30 -9.04
N LEU A 83 13.09 4.14 -8.86
CA LEU A 83 14.11 4.73 -9.73
C LEU A 83 14.65 3.72 -10.75
N ASP A 84 14.54 2.41 -10.47
CA ASP A 84 15.36 1.36 -11.11
C ASP A 84 16.87 1.69 -10.99
N ALA A 85 17.26 2.29 -9.87
CA ALA A 85 18.62 2.77 -9.62
C ALA A 85 18.90 2.92 -8.11
N GLN A 86 20.16 3.17 -7.75
CA GLN A 86 20.56 3.39 -6.35
C GLN A 86 20.16 4.76 -5.81
N ASP A 87 20.13 5.76 -6.69
CA ASP A 87 19.99 7.17 -6.37
C ASP A 87 19.32 7.87 -7.55
N GLY A 88 18.79 9.07 -7.32
CA GLY A 88 18.07 9.88 -8.29
C GLY A 88 16.78 10.45 -7.73
N ASP A 89 16.22 11.41 -8.46
CA ASP A 89 15.01 12.12 -8.07
C ASP A 89 13.91 11.90 -9.10
N ILE A 90 12.68 11.78 -8.61
CA ILE A 90 11.49 11.91 -9.44
C ILE A 90 11.27 13.40 -9.70
N ASP A 91 11.49 13.82 -10.95
CA ASP A 91 11.56 15.24 -11.33
C ASP A 91 10.28 15.76 -12.02
N SER A 92 9.19 15.00 -11.94
CA SER A 92 7.87 15.43 -12.42
C SER A 92 6.72 14.93 -11.55
N PRO A 93 5.54 15.59 -11.61
CA PRO A 93 4.35 15.11 -10.92
C PRO A 93 3.92 13.73 -11.42
N VAL A 94 3.63 12.81 -10.49
CA VAL A 94 3.16 11.47 -10.82
C VAL A 94 1.72 11.50 -11.32
N ARG A 95 1.47 10.82 -12.44
CA ARG A 95 0.12 10.55 -12.96
C ARG A 95 -0.26 9.10 -12.73
N TYR A 96 -1.51 8.87 -12.36
CA TYR A 96 -2.06 7.57 -12.01
C TYR A 96 -3.15 7.17 -13.01
N SER A 97 -3.12 5.91 -13.47
CA SER A 97 -4.15 5.35 -14.35
C SER A 97 -4.57 3.97 -13.87
N TRP A 98 -5.86 3.79 -13.60
CA TRP A 98 -6.42 2.51 -13.18
C TRP A 98 -6.90 1.69 -14.37
N LYS A 99 -6.49 0.42 -14.41
CA LYS A 99 -6.98 -0.57 -15.37
C LYS A 99 -7.49 -1.80 -14.63
N PRO A 100 -8.81 -1.98 -14.48
CA PRO A 100 -9.36 -3.17 -13.84
C PRO A 100 -9.12 -4.41 -14.70
N ALA A 101 -8.73 -5.52 -14.06
CA ALA A 101 -8.67 -6.84 -14.67
C ALA A 101 -9.87 -7.71 -14.25
N SER A 102 -10.40 -7.47 -13.04
CA SER A 102 -11.62 -8.10 -12.52
C SER A 102 -12.26 -7.21 -11.44
N ALA A 103 -13.32 -7.70 -10.79
CA ALA A 103 -13.91 -7.01 -9.63
C ALA A 103 -12.98 -6.94 -8.41
N THR A 104 -11.90 -7.72 -8.35
CA THR A 104 -11.02 -7.84 -7.18
C THR A 104 -9.54 -7.70 -7.50
N ALA A 105 -9.20 -7.41 -8.77
CA ALA A 105 -7.83 -7.24 -9.23
C ALA A 105 -7.73 -6.26 -10.40
N GLY A 106 -6.57 -5.65 -10.57
CA GLY A 106 -6.22 -4.79 -11.71
C GLY A 106 -4.87 -4.14 -11.49
N ASP A 107 -4.53 -3.16 -12.31
CA ASP A 107 -3.26 -2.44 -12.22
C ASP A 107 -3.48 -0.95 -12.10
N VAL A 108 -2.74 -0.29 -11.21
CA VAL A 108 -2.52 1.16 -11.30
C VAL A 108 -1.17 1.39 -11.97
N THR A 109 -1.18 2.13 -13.08
CA THR A 109 0.03 2.59 -13.76
C THR A 109 0.40 3.98 -13.25
N LEU A 110 1.64 4.14 -12.79
CA LEU A 110 2.26 5.40 -12.42
C LEU A 110 3.14 5.85 -13.59
N SER A 111 3.00 7.11 -13.99
CA SER A 111 3.85 7.74 -15.01
C SER A 111 4.46 9.01 -14.45
N TYR A 112 5.77 9.11 -14.54
CA TYR A 112 6.59 10.20 -14.02
C TYR A 112 7.90 10.25 -14.80
N SER A 113 8.86 11.04 -14.34
CA SER A 113 10.18 11.17 -14.94
C SER A 113 11.24 11.07 -13.86
N VAL A 114 12.38 10.51 -14.24
CA VAL A 114 13.62 10.46 -13.46
C VAL A 114 14.73 10.89 -14.41
N TRP A 115 15.54 11.87 -14.03
CA TRP A 115 16.55 12.49 -14.91
C TRP A 115 16.02 12.94 -16.28
N LYS A 116 14.82 13.52 -16.30
CA LYS A 116 14.08 13.99 -17.48
C LYS A 116 13.67 12.88 -18.45
N GLU A 117 13.86 11.62 -18.10
CA GLU A 117 13.42 10.47 -18.87
C GLU A 117 12.09 9.95 -18.34
N ALA A 118 11.14 9.71 -19.24
CA ALA A 118 9.83 9.18 -18.87
C ALA A 118 9.96 7.75 -18.31
N ARG A 119 9.40 7.53 -17.12
CA ARG A 119 9.33 6.25 -16.43
C ARG A 119 7.88 5.83 -16.24
N VAL A 120 7.68 4.52 -16.20
CA VAL A 120 6.38 3.89 -15.98
C VAL A 120 6.55 2.74 -15.02
N THR A 121 5.87 2.81 -13.88
CA THR A 121 5.84 1.74 -12.87
C THR A 121 4.40 1.25 -12.75
N ARG A 122 4.21 -0.06 -12.56
CA ARG A 122 2.86 -0.64 -12.41
C ARG A 122 2.72 -1.25 -11.03
N LEU A 123 1.57 -1.01 -10.41
CA LEU A 123 1.18 -1.58 -9.14
C LEU A 123 0.01 -2.53 -9.37
N PRO A 124 0.25 -3.85 -9.37
CA PRO A 124 -0.81 -4.83 -9.25
C PRO A 124 -1.58 -4.59 -7.96
N MET A 125 -2.90 -4.43 -8.08
CA MET A 125 -3.82 -4.17 -6.97
C MET A 125 -4.73 -5.37 -6.75
N VAL A 126 -4.99 -5.68 -5.48
CA VAL A 126 -5.91 -6.75 -5.07
C VAL A 126 -6.85 -6.28 -3.96
N ARG A 127 -8.03 -6.91 -3.86
CA ARG A 127 -8.91 -6.80 -2.68
C ARG A 127 -9.65 -8.11 -2.42
N LYS A 128 -10.08 -8.34 -1.18
CA LYS A 128 -10.93 -9.48 -0.82
C LYS A 128 -12.39 -9.08 -0.78
N GLY A 129 -13.20 -9.58 -1.71
CA GLY A 129 -14.63 -9.24 -1.80
C GLY A 129 -14.85 -7.73 -1.90
N THR A 130 -15.60 -7.16 -0.96
CA THR A 130 -15.85 -5.72 -0.83
C THR A 130 -14.86 -5.01 0.10
N GLY A 131 -13.77 -5.67 0.51
CA GLY A 131 -12.71 -5.06 1.32
C GLY A 131 -11.88 -4.02 0.56
N CYS A 132 -10.94 -3.38 1.27
CA CYS A 132 -10.09 -2.34 0.69
C CYS A 132 -9.11 -2.89 -0.35
N TRP A 133 -8.78 -2.04 -1.33
CA TRP A 133 -7.68 -2.29 -2.25
C TRP A 133 -6.34 -2.28 -1.51
N GLN A 134 -5.41 -3.08 -2.02
CA GLN A 134 -4.05 -3.20 -1.51
C GLN A 134 -3.10 -3.42 -2.69
N VAL A 135 -1.91 -2.85 -2.60
CA VAL A 135 -0.80 -3.08 -3.54
C VAL A 135 -0.24 -4.48 -3.29
N ASP A 136 -0.16 -5.30 -4.33
CA ASP A 136 0.29 -6.70 -4.26
C ASP A 136 1.71 -6.91 -4.80
N ASP A 137 2.24 -5.92 -5.53
CA ASP A 137 3.60 -5.90 -6.07
C ASP A 137 3.99 -4.47 -6.54
N VAL A 138 5.28 -4.27 -6.81
CA VAL A 138 5.80 -3.13 -7.59
C VAL A 138 6.48 -3.70 -8.82
N ILE A 139 5.97 -3.36 -10.01
CA ILE A 139 6.59 -3.69 -11.27
C ILE A 139 7.33 -2.45 -11.77
N THR A 140 8.65 -2.49 -11.71
CA THR A 140 9.52 -1.36 -12.03
C THR A 140 9.47 -0.97 -13.52
N HIS A 141 10.14 0.12 -13.89
CA HIS A 141 10.20 0.58 -15.27
C HIS A 141 10.87 -0.42 -16.22
N SER A 142 11.89 -1.12 -15.75
CA SER A 142 12.57 -2.23 -16.43
C SER A 142 11.71 -3.50 -16.51
N GLY A 143 10.56 -3.52 -15.83
CA GLY A 143 9.62 -4.64 -15.82
C GLY A 143 9.92 -5.70 -14.76
N GLN A 144 10.82 -5.40 -13.82
CA GLN A 144 11.13 -6.31 -12.72
C GLN A 144 9.99 -6.31 -11.69
N SER A 145 9.67 -7.50 -11.16
CA SER A 145 8.70 -7.66 -10.07
C SER A 145 9.45 -7.71 -8.75
N VAL A 146 9.21 -6.72 -7.89
CA VAL A 146 9.80 -6.67 -6.55
C VAL A 146 9.41 -7.89 -5.75
N ARG A 147 8.14 -8.28 -5.77
CA ARG A 147 7.67 -9.49 -5.09
C ARG A 147 8.36 -10.75 -5.60
N ARG A 148 8.62 -10.87 -6.91
CA ARG A 148 9.32 -12.03 -7.48
C ARG A 148 10.78 -12.05 -7.05
N ILE A 149 11.46 -10.90 -7.05
CA ILE A 149 12.83 -10.77 -6.54
C ILE A 149 12.87 -11.25 -5.10
N LEU A 150 12.00 -10.73 -4.23
CA LEU A 150 11.93 -11.09 -2.81
C LEU A 150 11.49 -12.53 -2.51
N ALA A 151 10.93 -13.23 -3.50
CA ALA A 151 10.57 -14.64 -3.36
C ALA A 151 11.74 -15.59 -3.68
N GLN A 152 12.85 -15.07 -4.22
CA GLN A 152 14.04 -15.86 -4.48
C GLN A 152 14.75 -16.21 -3.16
N PRO A 153 15.39 -17.39 -3.07
CA PRO A 153 16.29 -17.68 -1.95
C PRO A 153 17.40 -16.64 -1.91
N VAL A 154 17.75 -16.16 -0.71
CA VAL A 154 18.94 -15.31 -0.52
C VAL A 154 20.17 -16.14 -0.93
N PRO A 155 21.08 -15.60 -1.77
CA PRO A 155 22.32 -16.26 -2.17
C PRO A 155 23.19 -16.73 -1.00
#